data_AF-A0A2G2XYE9-F1
#
_entry.id   AF-A0A2G2XYE9-F1
#
_cell.length_a   1.000
_cell.length_b   1.000
_cell.length_c   1.000
_cell.angle_alpha   90.00
_cell.angle_beta   90.00
_cell.angle_gamma   90.00
#
_symmetry.space_group_name_H-M   'P 1'
#
loop_
_entity.id
_entity.type
_entity.pdbx_description
1 polymer ?
#
loop_
_entity_poly.entity_id
_entity_poly.type
_entity_poly.pdbx_seq_one_letter_code
_entity_poly.pdbx_strand_id
1 'polypeptide(L)'
;MTLLAINSDKACAADPDMLQDICSADLTSTVKVNGFPCKNTSSTDDFTSRVLSMPGVVNVFGIMITRANVLSVPGLNTLGVSMDFAPGGIAPPHIHPRATER
;
A
#
# COMPACT_ATOMS: atom_id res chain seq x y z
N MET A 1 12.62 47.15 4.88
CA MET A 1 13.26 45.89 5.32
C MET A 1 12.17 44.84 5.39
N THR A 2 11.93 44.13 4.29
CA THR A 2 10.86 43.13 4.22
C THR A 2 11.46 41.78 4.63
N LEU A 3 11.03 41.23 5.76
CA LEU A 3 11.41 39.88 6.17
C LEU A 3 10.61 38.87 5.35
N LEU A 4 11.28 38.01 4.58
CA LEU A 4 10.69 36.84 3.97
C LEU A 4 10.74 35.70 5.00
N ALA A 5 9.59 35.37 5.62
CA ALA A 5 9.49 34.22 6.50
C ALA A 5 9.44 32.94 5.65
N ILE A 6 10.50 32.14 5.71
CA ILE A 6 10.57 30.83 5.08
C ILE A 6 9.81 29.87 6.01
N ASN A 7 8.51 29.68 5.78
CA ASN A 7 7.75 28.64 6.47
C ASN A 7 8.26 27.30 5.93
N SER A 8 9.10 26.64 6.73
CA SER A 8 9.55 25.29 6.45
C SER A 8 8.44 24.32 6.86
N ASP A 9 7.38 24.27 6.07
CA ASP A 9 6.34 23.25 6.23
C ASP A 9 7.04 21.89 6.10
N LYS A 10 6.90 21.05 7.13
CA LYS A 10 7.32 19.65 7.03
C LYS A 10 6.49 19.04 5.90
N ALA A 11 7.13 18.75 4.76
CA ALA A 11 6.48 18.03 3.68
C ALA A 11 6.07 16.64 4.18
N CYS A 12 4.79 16.46 4.49
CA CYS A 12 4.21 15.15 4.69
C CYS A 12 4.08 14.51 3.31
N ALA A 13 4.94 13.55 3.02
CA ALA A 13 4.83 12.73 1.82
C ALA A 13 3.92 11.52 2.11
N ALA A 14 2.89 11.35 1.30
CA ALA A 14 1.98 10.21 1.28
C ALA A 14 1.78 9.76 -0.16
N ASP A 15 0.94 8.74 -0.36
CA ASP A 15 0.53 8.34 -1.70
C ASP A 15 -0.24 9.49 -2.39
N PRO A 16 -0.09 9.70 -3.71
CA PRO A 16 -0.83 10.72 -4.44
C PRO A 16 -2.34 10.48 -4.41
N ASP A 17 -3.12 11.56 -4.40
CA ASP A 17 -4.58 11.48 -4.54
C ASP A 17 -4.98 10.89 -5.90
N MET A 18 -6.07 10.12 -5.90
CA MET A 18 -6.64 9.52 -7.11
C MET A 18 -7.27 10.57 -8.03
N LEU A 19 -7.05 10.43 -9.34
CA LEU A 19 -7.59 11.34 -10.36
C LEU A 19 -8.85 10.81 -11.05
N GLN A 20 -9.27 9.59 -10.70
CA GLN A 20 -10.44 8.89 -11.21
C GLN A 20 -10.92 7.90 -10.16
N ASP A 21 -12.17 7.44 -10.27
CA ASP A 21 -12.81 6.55 -9.30
C ASP A 21 -12.01 5.26 -9.05
N ILE A 22 -11.40 4.70 -10.10
CA ILE A 22 -10.73 3.40 -10.04
C ILE A 22 -9.53 3.37 -11.00
N CYS A 23 -8.43 2.74 -10.58
CA CYS A 23 -7.29 2.40 -11.43
C CYS A 23 -6.67 1.06 -10.97
N SER A 24 -7.31 -0.08 -11.22
CA SER A 24 -6.72 -1.39 -10.89
C SER A 24 -5.34 -1.56 -11.51
N ALA A 25 -4.34 -1.95 -10.71
CA ALA A 25 -2.97 -2.11 -11.19
C ALA A 25 -2.84 -3.18 -12.28
N ASP A 26 -2.20 -2.82 -13.39
CA ASP A 26 -1.68 -3.75 -14.38
C ASP A 26 -0.29 -4.25 -13.96
N LEU A 27 -0.28 -5.39 -13.28
CA LEU A 27 0.94 -6.02 -12.77
C LEU A 27 1.76 -6.74 -13.85
N THR A 28 1.26 -6.84 -15.10
CA THR A 28 2.01 -7.46 -16.22
C THR A 28 2.62 -6.44 -17.16
N SER A 29 2.30 -5.15 -16.97
CA SER A 29 2.87 -4.06 -17.76
C SER A 29 4.39 -3.96 -17.58
N THR A 30 5.09 -3.68 -18.68
CA THR A 30 6.53 -3.38 -18.68
C THR A 30 6.82 -1.89 -18.49
N VAL A 31 5.79 -1.05 -18.44
CA VAL A 31 5.91 0.40 -18.28
C VAL A 31 6.17 0.74 -16.82
N LYS A 32 7.22 1.54 -16.58
CA LYS A 32 7.60 1.99 -15.23
C LYS A 32 7.07 3.40 -14.96
N VAL A 33 6.28 3.53 -13.90
CA VAL A 33 5.74 4.80 -13.39
C VAL A 33 5.88 4.85 -11.86
N ASN A 34 5.53 5.96 -11.22
CA ASN A 34 5.32 5.97 -9.77
C ASN A 34 3.99 5.27 -9.46
N GLY A 35 4.04 4.14 -8.76
CA GLY A 35 2.91 3.22 -8.63
C GLY A 35 2.86 2.21 -9.79
N PHE A 36 1.66 1.92 -10.29
CA PHE A 36 1.44 0.94 -11.36
C PHE A 36 0.55 1.54 -12.47
N PRO A 37 0.80 1.21 -13.75
CA PRO A 37 -0.15 1.51 -14.82
C PRO A 37 -1.53 0.90 -14.53
N CYS A 38 -2.61 1.53 -14.98
CA CYS A 38 -3.96 0.98 -14.83
C CYS A 38 -4.24 -0.07 -15.90
N LYS A 39 -5.01 -1.11 -15.57
CA LYS A 39 -5.63 -1.99 -16.56
C LYS A 39 -6.65 -1.22 -17.41
N ASN A 40 -6.84 -1.66 -18.66
CA ASN A 40 -7.89 -1.10 -19.54
C ASN A 40 -9.31 -1.38 -19.05
N THR A 41 -9.51 -2.50 -18.36
CA THR A 41 -10.80 -2.89 -17.76
C THR A 41 -10.55 -3.43 -16.36
N SER A 42 -11.40 -3.04 -15.42
CA SER A 42 -11.37 -3.51 -14.04
C SER A 42 -12.52 -4.48 -13.81
N SER A 43 -12.31 -5.49 -12.96
CA SER A 43 -13.35 -6.44 -12.55
C SER A 43 -13.47 -6.49 -11.02
N THR A 44 -14.54 -7.09 -10.52
CA THR A 44 -14.75 -7.30 -9.07
C THR A 44 -13.62 -8.09 -8.42
N ASP A 45 -12.97 -8.97 -9.18
CA ASP A 45 -11.84 -9.78 -8.71
C ASP A 45 -10.59 -8.94 -8.41
N ASP A 46 -10.49 -7.72 -8.97
CA ASP A 46 -9.37 -6.82 -8.65
C ASP A 46 -9.47 -6.23 -7.24
N PHE A 47 -10.69 -6.15 -6.67
CA PHE A 47 -10.97 -5.51 -5.38
C PHE A 47 -11.26 -6.52 -4.27
N THR A 48 -11.45 -7.79 -4.62
CA THR A 48 -11.80 -8.83 -3.66
C THR A 48 -10.61 -9.77 -3.47
N SER A 49 -10.25 -10.00 -2.20
CA SER A 49 -9.15 -10.90 -1.87
C SER A 49 -9.42 -11.61 -0.56
N ARG A 50 -8.99 -12.86 -0.51
CA ARG A 50 -9.01 -13.69 0.70
C ARG A 50 -7.63 -13.76 1.35
N VAL A 51 -6.66 -12.96 0.89
CA VAL A 51 -5.26 -13.03 1.30
C VAL A 51 -5.11 -13.03 2.83
N LEU A 52 -5.80 -12.13 3.53
CA LEU A 52 -5.74 -12.03 5.00
C LEU A 52 -6.35 -13.22 5.75
N SER A 53 -7.21 -13.99 5.09
CA SER A 53 -7.85 -15.19 5.68
C SER A 53 -7.09 -16.49 5.38
N MET A 54 -6.05 -16.43 4.55
CA MET A 54 -5.27 -17.61 4.18
C MET A 54 -4.22 -17.91 5.25
N PRO A 55 -4.13 -19.16 5.74
CA PRO A 55 -3.05 -19.57 6.62
C PRO A 55 -1.72 -19.54 5.86
N GLY A 56 -0.64 -19.27 6.57
CA GLY A 56 0.71 -19.27 6.03
C GLY A 56 1.73 -19.75 7.04
N VAL A 57 3.00 -19.61 6.67
CA VAL A 57 4.12 -20.16 7.44
C VAL A 57 4.59 -19.14 8.47
N VAL A 58 4.60 -19.53 9.74
CA VAL A 58 5.15 -18.71 10.83
C VAL A 58 6.67 -18.66 10.76
N ASN A 59 7.24 -17.51 11.08
CA ASN A 59 8.69 -17.34 11.15
C ASN A 59 9.25 -17.75 12.54
N VAL A 60 10.56 -17.55 12.75
CA VAL A 60 11.25 -17.86 14.02
C VAL A 60 10.72 -17.09 15.23
N PHE A 61 9.99 -15.99 15.02
CA PHE A 61 9.33 -15.21 16.07
C PHE A 61 7.87 -15.65 16.31
N GLY A 62 7.46 -16.77 15.70
CA GLY A 62 6.11 -17.31 15.84
C GLY A 62 5.02 -16.44 15.22
N ILE A 63 5.38 -15.48 14.36
CA ILE A 63 4.46 -14.57 13.69
C ILE A 63 4.46 -14.85 12.19
N MET A 64 3.31 -14.62 11.56
CA MET A 64 3.16 -14.59 10.11
C MET A 64 2.54 -13.24 9.75
N ILE A 65 3.23 -12.45 8.94
CA ILE A 65 2.72 -11.16 8.47
C ILE A 65 2.10 -11.36 7.10
N THR A 66 0.78 -11.25 7.03
CA THR A 66 0.04 -11.27 5.76
C THR A 66 -0.27 -9.85 5.34
N ARG A 67 0.00 -9.52 4.08
CA ARG A 67 -0.13 -8.16 3.55
C ARG A 67 -1.15 -8.12 2.43
N ALA A 68 -2.15 -7.27 2.59
CA ALA A 68 -3.09 -6.85 1.55
C ALA A 68 -2.64 -5.49 1.01
N ASN A 69 -1.77 -5.53 0.00
CA ASN A 69 -1.30 -4.37 -0.74
C ASN A 69 -1.60 -4.53 -2.24
N VAL A 70 -1.23 -3.53 -3.06
CA VAL A 70 -1.48 -3.51 -4.51
C VAL A 70 -0.98 -4.74 -5.28
N LEU A 71 0.04 -5.45 -4.79
CA LEU A 71 0.53 -6.68 -5.44
C LEU A 71 -0.41 -7.87 -5.23
N SER A 72 -1.16 -7.88 -4.13
CA SER A 72 -2.12 -8.94 -3.77
C SER A 72 -3.58 -8.56 -4.04
N VAL A 73 -3.87 -7.26 -4.09
CA VAL A 73 -5.19 -6.67 -4.34
C VAL A 73 -4.99 -5.51 -5.33
N PRO A 74 -4.98 -5.79 -6.64
CA PRO A 74 -4.65 -4.78 -7.67
C PRO A 74 -5.54 -3.53 -7.62
N GLY A 75 -6.77 -3.67 -7.14
CA GLY A 75 -7.72 -2.57 -6.96
C GLY A 75 -7.30 -1.54 -5.91
N LEU A 76 -6.30 -1.81 -5.06
CA LEU A 76 -5.78 -0.84 -4.09
C LEU A 76 -4.88 0.24 -4.71
N ASN A 77 -4.51 0.08 -5.98
CA ASN A 77 -3.68 1.07 -6.66
C ASN A 77 -4.36 2.45 -6.66
N THR A 78 -3.59 3.50 -6.35
CA THR A 78 -4.03 4.90 -6.19
C THR A 78 -4.94 5.21 -5.00
N LEU A 79 -5.37 4.22 -4.20
CA LEU A 79 -6.31 4.45 -3.09
C LEU A 79 -5.63 4.88 -1.77
N GLY A 80 -4.29 4.83 -1.70
CA GLY A 80 -3.53 5.27 -0.54
C GLY A 80 -3.72 4.41 0.72
N VAL A 81 -4.20 3.17 0.58
CA VAL A 81 -4.46 2.25 1.71
C VAL A 81 -3.92 0.86 1.44
N SER A 82 -3.43 0.21 2.50
CA SER A 82 -3.12 -1.22 2.56
C SER A 82 -3.47 -1.75 3.95
N MET A 83 -3.52 -3.08 4.09
CA MET A 83 -3.78 -3.72 5.38
C MET A 83 -2.78 -4.83 5.62
N ASP A 84 -2.14 -4.83 6.78
CA ASP A 84 -1.26 -5.90 7.23
C ASP A 84 -1.91 -6.58 8.45
N PHE A 85 -1.89 -7.92 8.50
CA PHE A 85 -2.44 -8.69 9.60
C PHE A 85 -1.47 -9.77 10.05
N ALA A 86 -1.26 -9.86 11.37
CA ALA A 86 -0.30 -10.78 11.93
C ALA A 86 -0.77 -11.35 13.29
N PRO A 87 -1.44 -12.51 13.31
CA PRO A 87 -1.91 -13.11 14.56
C PRO A 87 -0.78 -13.83 15.31
N GLY A 88 -0.73 -13.62 16.63
CA GLY A 88 0.24 -14.28 17.52
C GLY A 88 1.66 -13.71 17.44
N GLY A 89 2.62 -14.46 17.97
CA GLY A 89 4.07 -14.15 17.90
C GLY A 89 4.47 -12.75 18.38
N ILE A 90 5.67 -12.31 17.98
CA ILE A 90 6.17 -10.95 18.22
C ILE A 90 6.64 -10.38 16.89
N ALA A 91 6.11 -9.22 16.49
CA ALA A 91 6.70 -8.43 15.42
C ALA A 91 7.99 -7.78 15.97
N PRO A 92 9.18 -8.10 15.42
CA PRO A 92 10.41 -7.43 15.84
C PRO A 92 10.35 -5.93 15.54
N PRO A 93 11.21 -5.09 16.16
CA PRO A 93 11.25 -3.67 15.86
C PRO A 93 11.42 -3.42 14.35
N HIS A 94 10.48 -2.69 13.75
CA HIS A 94 10.45 -2.39 12.32
C HIS A 94 9.85 -1.01 12.05
N ILE A 95 9.93 -0.55 10.81
CA ILE A 95 9.40 0.74 10.36
C ILE A 95 8.63 0.58 9.05
N HIS A 96 7.57 1.39 8.89
CA HIS A 96 6.91 1.62 7.61
C HIS A 96 7.41 2.95 7.04
N PRO A 97 8.34 2.95 6.08
CA PRO A 97 9.04 4.18 5.69
C PRO A 97 8.16 5.21 4.96
N ARG A 98 6.96 4.80 4.52
CA ARG A 98 6.04 5.62 3.72
C ARG A 98 4.58 5.53 4.19
N ALA A 99 4.32 4.96 5.36
CA ALA A 99 2.96 4.80 5.86
C ALA A 99 2.96 4.83 7.39
N THR A 100 1.85 5.30 7.95
CA THR A 100 1.54 5.11 9.37
C THR A 100 0.72 3.84 9.53
N GLU A 101 1.05 3.03 10.53
CA GLU A 101 0.26 1.86 10.95
C GLU A 101 -0.46 2.19 12.27
N ARG A 102 -1.66 1.65 12.46
CA ARG A 102 -2.51 1.87 13.63
C ARG A 102 -2.91 0.54 14.24
#